data_AF-A0AA37L883-F1
#
_entry.id   AF-A0AA37L883-F1
#
_cell.length_a   1.000
_cell.length_b   1.000
_cell.length_c   1.000
_cell.angle_alpha   90.00
_cell.angle_beta   90.00
_cell.angle_gamma   90.00
#
_symmetry.space_group_name_H-M   'P 1'
#
loop_
_entity.id
_entity.type
_entity.pdbx_description
1 polymer ?
#
loop_
_entity_poly.entity_id
_entity_poly.type
_entity_poly.pdbx_seq_one_letter_code
_entity_poly.pdbx_strand_id
1 'polypeptide(L)'
;MRVQKGTAVDAAWSSRLDVTKVICTFASDGRVFYGVVAEVPDSLVWDWPVDRQLLWVFDDGNSVKVWQECVERPRPSNPAWASCLQSIVGCYENDGGNVSYAVRWDGYACPTWEAEEDMSNYSHLLAEHDQACECGRRS
;
A
#
# COMPACT_ATOMS: atom_id res chain seq x y z
N MET A 1 4.66 8.44 16.74
CA MET A 1 3.23 8.11 16.83
C MET A 1 2.99 6.72 16.25
N ARG A 2 1.91 6.02 16.61
CA ARG A 2 1.56 4.74 15.98
C ARG A 2 0.38 4.97 15.04
N VAL A 3 0.55 4.69 13.75
CA VAL A 3 -0.54 4.78 12.77
C VAL A 3 -1.57 3.70 13.07
N GLN A 4 -2.83 4.11 13.21
CA GLN A 4 -3.96 3.23 13.53
C GLN A 4 -5.26 3.82 12.95
N LYS A 5 -6.37 3.10 13.11
CA LYS A 5 -7.69 3.64 12.73
C LYS A 5 -7.96 4.97 13.44
N GLY A 6 -8.46 5.95 12.70
CA GLY A 6 -8.72 7.32 13.15
C GLY A 6 -7.48 8.24 13.16
N THR A 7 -6.31 7.74 12.74
CA THR A 7 -5.14 8.60 12.55
C THR A 7 -5.36 9.53 11.36
N ALA A 8 -5.26 10.84 11.60
CA ALA A 8 -5.26 11.85 10.55
C ALA A 8 -3.98 11.77 9.72
N VAL A 9 -4.11 11.97 8.41
CA VAL A 9 -3.01 11.94 7.45
C VAL A 9 -2.93 13.28 6.73
N ASP A 10 -1.75 13.87 6.72
CA ASP A 10 -1.47 15.09 5.98
C ASP A 10 -1.21 14.74 4.51
N ALA A 11 -2.02 15.35 3.63
CA ALA A 11 -1.85 15.32 2.18
C ALA A 11 -2.03 16.71 1.60
N ALA A 12 -1.26 17.06 0.58
CA ALA A 12 -1.35 18.37 -0.07
C ALA A 12 -2.65 18.57 -0.86
N TRP A 13 -3.35 17.48 -1.21
CA TRP A 13 -4.49 17.47 -2.13
C TRP A 13 -5.85 17.24 -1.45
N SER A 14 -5.88 17.05 -0.13
CA SER A 14 -7.13 16.93 0.64
C SER A 14 -7.00 17.67 1.96
N SER A 15 -8.12 18.26 2.38
CA SER A 15 -8.23 18.97 3.66
C SER A 15 -8.27 18.04 4.86
N ARG A 16 -8.64 16.77 4.65
CA ARG A 16 -8.79 15.76 5.70
C ARG A 16 -8.71 14.36 5.12
N LEU A 17 -7.77 13.56 5.63
CA LEU A 17 -7.69 12.12 5.35
C LEU A 17 -7.60 11.37 6.68
N ASP A 18 -8.49 10.41 6.91
CA ASP A 18 -8.50 9.61 8.13
C ASP A 18 -8.25 8.14 7.79
N VAL A 19 -7.30 7.50 8.48
CA VAL A 19 -7.06 6.07 8.35
C VAL A 19 -8.27 5.29 8.85
N THR A 20 -8.86 4.46 8.00
CA THR A 20 -9.96 3.56 8.40
C THR A 20 -9.47 2.16 8.74
N LYS A 21 -8.37 1.71 8.10
CA LYS A 21 -7.74 0.40 8.32
C LYS A 21 -6.24 0.47 8.05
N VAL A 22 -5.46 -0.19 8.91
CA VAL A 22 -4.05 -0.50 8.64
C VAL A 22 -4.00 -1.93 8.11
N ILE A 23 -3.40 -2.13 6.95
CA ILE A 23 -3.34 -3.42 6.25
C ILE A 23 -2.04 -4.14 6.59
N CYS A 24 -0.91 -3.44 6.40
CA CYS A 24 0.42 -3.98 6.63
C CYS A 24 1.38 -2.87 7.05
N THR A 25 2.55 -3.28 7.57
CA THR A 25 3.64 -2.40 7.94
C THR A 25 4.92 -2.89 7.31
N PHE A 26 5.72 -1.99 6.76
CA PHE A 26 6.98 -2.33 6.12
C PHE A 26 8.09 -1.37 6.58
N ALA A 27 9.22 -1.91 7.03
CA ALA A 27 10.36 -1.12 7.45
C ALA A 27 11.47 -1.16 6.38
N SER A 28 11.92 0.01 5.94
CA SER A 28 13.03 0.16 4.98
C SER A 28 13.82 1.43 5.30
N ASP A 29 15.16 1.33 5.25
CA ASP A 29 16.09 2.45 5.40
C ASP A 29 15.80 3.38 6.59
N GLY A 30 15.50 2.78 7.74
CA GLY A 30 15.22 3.51 8.99
C GLY A 30 13.85 4.19 9.03
N ARG A 31 12.98 3.94 8.05
CA ARG A 31 11.59 4.40 8.00
C ARG A 31 10.62 3.25 8.10
N VAL A 32 9.48 3.49 8.74
CA VAL A 32 8.34 2.56 8.75
C VAL A 32 7.22 3.14 7.90
N PHE A 33 6.81 2.36 6.91
CA PHE A 33 5.69 2.62 6.04
C PHE A 33 4.48 1.79 6.48
N TYR A 34 3.30 2.40 6.38
CA TYR A 34 2.04 1.78 6.71
C TYR A 34 1.18 1.76 5.45
N GLY A 35 0.81 0.55 5.03
CA GLY A 35 -0.18 0.37 3.97
C GLY A 35 -1.55 0.51 4.60
N VAL A 36 -2.32 1.51 4.19
CA VAL A 36 -3.59 1.89 4.83
C VAL A 36 -4.72 2.05 3.83
N VAL A 37 -5.93 1.85 4.32
CA VAL A 37 -7.14 2.39 3.70
C VAL A 37 -7.44 3.72 4.40
N ALA A 38 -7.54 4.80 3.63
CA ALA A 38 -7.92 6.11 4.13
C ALA A 38 -9.24 6.56 3.50
N GLU A 39 -10.07 7.25 4.28
CA GLU A 39 -11.31 7.86 3.79
C GLU A 39 -11.01 9.28 3.28
N VAL A 40 -11.53 9.60 2.09
CA VAL A 40 -11.42 10.92 1.47
C VAL A 40 -12.81 11.57 1.48
N PRO A 41 -13.11 12.44 2.46
CA PRO A 41 -14.39 13.13 2.53
C PRO A 41 -14.55 14.18 1.41
N ASP A 42 -13.42 14.68 0.89
CA ASP A 42 -13.40 15.60 -0.25
C ASP A 42 -13.64 14.79 -1.52
N SER A 43 -14.92 14.55 -1.85
CA SER A 43 -15.34 13.98 -3.13
C SER A 43 -14.98 14.95 -4.27
N LEU A 44 -13.71 14.99 -4.67
CA LEU A 44 -13.33 15.61 -5.92
C LEU A 44 -14.02 14.81 -7.03
N VAL A 45 -14.79 15.53 -7.84
CA VAL A 45 -15.80 15.13 -8.83
C VAL A 45 -15.21 14.33 -10.02
N TRP A 46 -14.19 13.51 -9.80
CA TRP A 46 -13.52 12.73 -10.84
C TRP A 46 -13.59 11.24 -10.54
N ASP A 47 -14.65 10.63 -11.06
CA ASP A 47 -14.83 9.24 -11.55
C ASP A 47 -14.42 8.02 -10.70
N TRP A 48 -13.88 8.17 -9.48
CA TRP A 48 -13.59 7.02 -8.61
C TRP A 48 -14.77 6.74 -7.67
N PRO A 49 -15.45 5.58 -7.78
CA PRO A 49 -16.73 5.31 -7.11
C PRO A 49 -16.59 4.93 -5.63
N VAL A 50 -15.50 5.28 -4.95
CA VAL A 50 -15.27 4.85 -3.57
C VAL A 50 -14.61 5.96 -2.76
N ASP A 51 -15.24 6.34 -1.65
CA ASP A 51 -14.74 7.32 -0.67
C ASP A 51 -13.46 6.85 0.06
N ARG A 52 -12.82 5.79 -0.43
CA ARG A 52 -11.68 5.11 0.20
C ARG A 52 -10.54 4.94 -0.79
N GLN A 53 -9.33 5.26 -0.35
CA GLN A 53 -8.11 5.08 -1.12
C GLN A 53 -7.10 4.20 -0.38
N LEU A 54 -6.35 3.41 -1.15
CA LEU A 54 -5.17 2.71 -0.67
C LEU A 54 -3.97 3.64 -0.73
N LEU A 55 -3.36 3.90 0.43
CA LEU A 55 -2.23 4.81 0.55
C LEU A 55 -1.06 4.11 1.26
N TRP A 56 0.14 4.61 0.97
CA TRP A 56 1.30 4.41 1.83
C TRP A 56 1.53 5.67 2.62
N VAL A 57 1.58 5.53 3.94
CA VAL A 57 1.83 6.64 4.85
C VAL A 57 3.01 6.34 5.76
N PHE A 58 3.64 7.38 6.27
CA PHE A 58 4.72 7.26 7.25
C PHE A 58 4.60 8.37 8.28
N ASP A 59 5.12 8.12 9.48
CA ASP A 59 5.24 9.11 10.54
C ASP A 59 6.64 9.74 10.48
N ASP A 60 6.72 11.06 10.36
CA ASP A 60 7.98 11.80 10.33
C ASP A 60 8.43 12.33 11.71
N GLY A 61 7.70 12.00 12.77
CA GLY A 61 7.89 12.47 14.13
C GLY A 61 7.01 13.66 14.49
N ASN A 62 6.48 14.40 13.52
CA ASN A 62 5.57 15.53 13.72
C ASN A 62 4.14 15.18 13.29
N SER A 63 3.99 14.57 12.11
CA SER A 63 2.70 14.15 11.57
C SER A 63 2.82 12.92 10.69
N VAL A 64 1.67 12.29 10.45
CA VAL A 64 1.57 11.18 9.51
C VAL A 64 1.30 11.74 8.13
N LYS A 65 2.15 11.41 7.16
CA LYS A 65 2.13 11.98 5.82
C LYS A 65 1.94 10.91 4.77
N VAL A 66 1.26 11.25 3.67
CA VAL A 66 1.25 10.42 2.47
C VAL A 66 2.66 10.37 1.89
N TRP A 67 3.13 9.16 1.58
CA TRP A 67 4.35 8.99 0.80
C TRP A 67 4.10 9.49 -0.63
N GLN A 68 4.77 10.59 -0.99
CA GLN A 68 4.76 11.12 -2.34
C GLN A 68 5.96 10.56 -3.10
N GLU A 69 5.68 9.83 -4.16
CA GLU A 69 6.69 9.19 -5.01
C GLU A 69 7.58 10.28 -5.64
N CYS A 70 8.88 10.27 -5.31
CA CYS A 70 9.83 11.28 -5.79
C CYS A 70 10.51 10.90 -7.12
N VAL A 71 10.25 9.69 -7.64
CA VAL A 71 10.79 9.12 -8.89
C VAL A 71 9.70 8.34 -9.62
N GLU A 72 9.99 7.82 -10.81
CA GLU A 72 9.06 6.91 -11.51
C GLU A 72 8.70 5.72 -10.61
N ARG A 73 7.40 5.60 -10.31
CA ARG A 73 6.83 4.52 -9.52
C ARG A 73 7.14 3.15 -10.15
N PRO A 74 7.70 2.20 -9.38
CA PRO A 74 7.79 0.81 -9.83
C PRO A 74 6.40 0.23 -10.10
N ARG A 75 6.30 -0.57 -11.15
CA ARG A 75 5.06 -1.29 -11.50
C ARG A 75 5.38 -2.56 -12.30
N PRO A 76 4.60 -3.63 -12.16
CA PRO A 76 4.89 -4.91 -12.80
C PRO A 76 4.92 -4.82 -14.33
N SER A 77 4.12 -3.91 -14.90
CA SER A 77 4.02 -3.65 -16.33
C SER A 77 5.22 -2.89 -16.93
N ASN A 78 6.11 -2.32 -16.11
CA ASN A 78 7.33 -1.67 -16.58
C ASN A 78 8.50 -2.69 -16.56
N PRO A 79 9.07 -3.07 -17.73
CA PRO A 79 10.17 -4.03 -17.79
C PRO A 79 11.41 -3.64 -16.99
N ALA A 80 11.66 -2.34 -16.78
CA ALA A 80 12.78 -1.87 -15.98
C ALA A 80 12.63 -2.22 -14.49
N TRP A 81 11.40 -2.39 -14.02
CA TRP A 81 11.06 -2.70 -12.63
C TRP A 81 10.64 -4.15 -12.41
N ALA A 82 10.19 -4.85 -13.46
CA ALA A 82 9.73 -6.23 -13.38
C ALA A 82 10.74 -7.18 -12.69
N SER A 83 12.03 -7.05 -13.01
CA SER A 83 13.09 -7.85 -12.37
C SER A 83 13.44 -7.40 -10.94
N CYS A 84 13.02 -6.21 -10.54
CA CYS A 84 13.21 -5.68 -9.19
C CYS A 84 12.08 -6.10 -8.25
N LEU A 85 11.01 -6.74 -8.73
CA LEU A 85 9.92 -7.20 -7.88
C LEU A 85 10.43 -8.31 -6.94
N GLN A 86 10.42 -8.06 -5.62
CA GLN A 86 11.02 -8.95 -4.64
C GLN A 86 10.03 -9.84 -3.91
N SER A 87 8.97 -9.24 -3.35
CA SER A 87 8.05 -9.96 -2.46
C SER A 87 6.74 -9.21 -2.29
N ILE A 88 5.70 -9.92 -1.89
CA ILE A 88 4.44 -9.33 -1.45
C ILE A 88 4.45 -9.22 0.08
N VAL A 89 4.17 -8.03 0.61
CA VAL A 89 4.22 -7.72 2.06
C VAL A 89 2.83 -7.53 2.68
N GLY A 90 1.77 -7.68 1.88
CA GLY A 90 0.40 -7.65 2.32
C GLY A 90 -0.58 -7.70 1.14
N CYS A 91 -1.85 -7.92 1.45
CA CYS A 91 -2.94 -7.84 0.48
C CYS A 91 -4.17 -7.16 1.09
N TYR A 92 -5.00 -6.61 0.23
CA TYR A 92 -6.28 -6.03 0.61
C TYR A 92 -7.33 -6.34 -0.44
N GLU A 93 -8.44 -6.92 -0.01
CA GLU A 93 -9.64 -7.09 -0.83
C GLU A 93 -10.66 -6.03 -0.43
N ASN A 94 -11.21 -5.32 -1.41
CA ASN A 94 -12.27 -4.33 -1.18
C ASN A 94 -13.66 -4.98 -1.17
N ASP A 95 -14.70 -4.20 -0.82
CA ASP A 95 -16.08 -4.70 -0.72
C ASP A 95 -16.64 -5.19 -2.09
N GLY A 96 -15.99 -4.85 -3.19
CA GLY A 96 -16.31 -5.33 -4.54
C GLY A 96 -15.53 -6.58 -4.98
N GLY A 97 -14.73 -7.18 -4.09
CA GLY A 97 -13.92 -8.37 -4.38
C GLY A 97 -12.64 -8.09 -5.16
N ASN A 98 -12.27 -6.82 -5.39
CA ASN A 98 -11.03 -6.50 -6.07
C ASN A 98 -9.87 -6.60 -5.07
N VAL A 99 -8.84 -7.35 -5.46
CA VAL A 99 -7.64 -7.57 -4.64
C VAL A 99 -6.51 -6.65 -5.09
N SER A 100 -5.82 -6.05 -4.12
CA SER A 100 -4.59 -5.30 -4.31
C SER A 100 -3.48 -5.87 -3.44
N TYR A 101 -2.28 -5.99 -4.00
CA TYR A 101 -1.10 -6.53 -3.35
C TYR A 101 -0.10 -5.41 -3.04
N ALA A 102 0.44 -5.43 -1.82
CA ALA A 102 1.54 -4.57 -1.42
C ALA A 102 2.86 -5.19 -1.89
N VAL A 103 3.46 -4.62 -2.91
CA VAL A 103 4.63 -5.17 -3.59
C VAL A 103 5.89 -4.42 -3.18
N ARG A 104 6.89 -5.16 -2.68
CA ARG A 104 8.23 -4.67 -2.39
C ARG A 104 9.12 -4.79 -3.63
N TRP A 105 9.92 -3.76 -3.86
CA TRP A 105 10.84 -3.68 -4.98
C TRP A 105 12.28 -3.51 -4.50
N ASP A 106 13.22 -4.12 -5.22
CA ASP A 106 14.64 -3.86 -5.05
C ASP A 106 14.97 -2.43 -5.49
N GLY A 107 15.79 -1.74 -4.69
CA GLY A 107 16.18 -0.36 -5.00
C GLY A 107 15.09 0.70 -4.83
N TYR A 108 13.94 0.37 -4.23
CA TYR A 108 12.87 1.34 -3.96
C TYR A 108 12.34 1.21 -2.52
N ALA A 109 12.35 2.33 -1.79
CA ALA A 109 12.17 2.31 -0.34
C ALA A 109 10.74 1.96 0.13
N CYS A 110 9.72 2.40 -0.62
CA CYS A 110 8.32 2.22 -0.23
C CYS A 110 7.67 1.15 -1.12
N PRO A 111 6.95 0.16 -0.59
CA PRO A 111 6.18 -0.75 -1.43
C PRO A 111 5.11 0.01 -2.22
N THR A 112 4.57 -0.62 -3.25
CA THR A 112 3.46 -0.07 -4.06
C THR A 112 2.24 -0.99 -3.98
N TRP A 113 1.06 -0.45 -4.29
CA TRP A 113 -0.16 -1.25 -4.42
C TRP A 113 -0.35 -1.62 -5.89
N GLU A 114 -0.41 -2.90 -6.18
CA GLU A 114 -0.61 -3.44 -7.54
C GLU A 114 -1.89 -4.27 -7.59
N ALA A 115 -2.61 -4.21 -8.71
CA ALA A 115 -3.82 -4.98 -8.91
C ALA A 115 -3.51 -6.46 -9.11
N GLU A 116 -4.46 -7.34 -8.77
CA GLU A 116 -4.32 -8.79 -9.00
C GLU A 116 -3.96 -9.13 -10.47
N GLU A 117 -4.57 -8.43 -11.43
CA GLU A 117 -4.31 -8.63 -12.86
C GLU A 117 -2.85 -8.37 -13.25
N ASP A 118 -2.22 -7.35 -12.66
CA ASP A 118 -0.81 -7.00 -12.87
C ASP A 118 0.15 -8.02 -12.25
N MET A 119 -0.33 -8.78 -11.26
CA MET A 119 0.45 -9.78 -10.52
C MET A 119 0.34 -11.19 -11.11
N SER A 120 -0.47 -11.39 -12.15
CA SER A 120 -0.75 -12.70 -12.76
C SER A 120 0.51 -13.48 -13.21
N ASN A 121 1.56 -12.77 -13.65
CA ASN A 121 2.84 -13.38 -14.06
C ASN A 121 3.77 -13.74 -12.89
N TYR A 122 3.39 -13.40 -11.66
CA TYR A 122 4.20 -13.57 -10.44
C TYR A 122 3.57 -14.59 -9.48
N SER A 123 2.97 -15.65 -10.02
CA SER A 123 2.26 -16.70 -9.27
C SER A 123 3.10 -17.34 -8.16
N HIS A 124 4.42 -17.43 -8.33
CA HIS A 124 5.32 -17.92 -7.29
C HIS A 124 5.32 -17.02 -6.04
N LEU A 125 5.32 -15.70 -6.20
CA LEU A 125 5.28 -14.75 -5.08
C LEU A 125 3.91 -14.72 -4.40
N LEU A 126 2.83 -14.90 -5.16
CA LEU A 126 1.49 -15.07 -4.62
C LEU A 126 1.42 -16.31 -3.72
N ALA A 127 1.94 -17.45 -4.21
CA ALA A 127 1.98 -18.69 -3.43
C ALA A 127 2.85 -18.58 -2.16
N GLU A 128 4.00 -17.91 -2.24
CA GLU A 128 4.86 -17.66 -1.08
C GLU A 128 4.17 -16.79 -0.02
N HIS A 129 3.48 -15.74 -0.45
CA HIS A 129 2.70 -14.87 0.43
C HIS A 129 1.57 -15.63 1.13
N ASP A 130 0.82 -16.46 0.40
CA ASP A 130 -0.30 -17.22 0.95
C ASP A 130 0.17 -18.22 2.01
N GLN A 131 1.28 -18.92 1.75
CA GLN A 131 1.91 -19.82 2.73
C GLN A 131 2.34 -19.08 4.00
N ALA A 132 2.96 -17.90 3.86
CA ALA A 132 3.36 -17.08 5.01
C ALA A 132 2.15 -16.63 5.84
N CYS A 133 1.06 -16.24 5.17
CA CYS A 133 -0.19 -15.83 5.81
C CYS A 133 -0.88 -16.98 6.54
N GLU A 134 -0.88 -18.19 5.98
CA GLU A 134 -1.44 -19.39 6.64
C GLU A 134 -0.64 -19.83 7.87
N CYS A 135 0.69 -19.75 7.81
CA CYS A 135 1.57 -20.07 8.94
C CYS A 135 1.34 -19.09 10.12
N GLY A 136 1.18 -17.79 9.82
CA GLY A 136 0.90 -16.75 10.82
C GLY A 136 -0.49 -16.83 11.48
N ARG A 137 -1.45 -17.54 10.89
CA ARG A 137 -2.79 -17.77 11.48
C ARG A 137 -2.88 -19.01 12.37
N ARG A 138 -1.90 -19.91 12.29
CA ARG A 138 -1.87 -21.18 13.05
C ARG A 138 -0.88 -21.17 14.22
N SER A 139 -0.17 -20.05 14.43
CA SER A 139 0.81 -19.85 15.52
C SER A 139 0.22 -18.98 16.63
#